data_AF-A0A9D2N4H6-F1
#
_entry.id   AF-A0A9D2N4H6-F1
#
_cell.length_a   1.000
_cell.length_b   1.000
_cell.length_c   1.000
_cell.angle_alpha   90.00
_cell.angle_beta   90.00
_cell.angle_gamma   90.00
#
_symmetry.space_group_name_H-M   'P 1'
#
loop_
_entity.id
_entity.type
_entity.pdbx_description
1 polymer ?
#
loop_
_entity_poly.entity_id
_entity_poly.type
_entity_poly.pdbx_seq_one_letter_code
_entity_poly.pdbx_strand_id
1 'polypeptide(L)' 'MIKVCLYEYNQEEHMKFVREEGIEQGNLTAIRNLMKNMDWSAVEAMKAIGIPEEKWQEYEKKLNESQE' A
#
# COMPACT_ATOMS: atom_id res chain seq x y z
N MET A 1 -13.41 29.90 26.61
CA MET A 1 -14.24 28.91 25.91
C MET A 1 -13.46 28.37 24.73
N ILE A 2 -12.63 27.35 24.95
CA ILE A 2 -12.02 26.63 23.83
C ILE A 2 -13.10 25.69 23.31
N LYS A 3 -13.69 26.03 22.15
CA LYS A 3 -14.48 25.09 21.35
C LYS A 3 -13.49 24.06 20.80
N VAL A 4 -13.13 23.07 21.62
CA VAL A 4 -12.49 21.86 21.10
C VAL A 4 -13.58 21.18 20.29
N CYS A 5 -13.51 21.30 18.96
CA CYS A 5 -14.26 20.44 18.07
C CYS A 5 -13.75 19.02 18.31
N LEU A 6 -14.38 18.30 19.23
CA LEU A 6 -14.21 16.88 19.41
C LEU A 6 -14.83 16.23 18.18
N TYR A 7 -14.04 16.06 17.11
CA TYR A 7 -14.40 15.14 16.05
C TYR A 7 -14.62 13.78 16.70
N GLU A 8 -15.79 13.19 16.46
CA GLU A 8 -16.10 11.85 16.95
C GLU A 8 -15.07 10.89 16.35
N TYR A 9 -14.22 10.32 17.20
CA TYR A 9 -13.24 9.34 16.76
C TYR A 9 -13.98 8.05 16.40
N ASN A 10 -14.09 7.77 15.10
CA ASN A 10 -14.67 6.53 14.60
C ASN A 10 -13.61 5.42 14.62
N GLN A 11 -13.60 4.63 15.69
CA GLN A 11 -12.68 3.50 15.90
C GLN A 11 -12.72 2.50 14.74
N GLU A 12 -13.90 2.25 14.17
CA GLU A 12 -14.07 1.25 13.12
C GLU A 12 -13.42 1.69 11.81
N GLU A 13 -13.68 2.92 11.38
CA GLU A 13 -13.04 3.51 10.19
C GLU A 13 -11.52 3.60 10.34
N HIS A 14 -11.04 3.99 11.53
CA HIS A 14 -9.61 4.04 11.80
C HIS A 14 -8.96 2.65 11.70
N MET A 15 -9.58 1.62 12.28
CA MET A 15 -9.06 0.25 12.20
C MET A 15 -9.09 -0.30 10.77
N LYS A 16 -10.10 0.07 9.97
CA LYS A 16 -10.16 -0.26 8.55
C LYS A 16 -9.00 0.38 7.78
N PHE A 17 -8.78 1.67 7.96
CA PHE A 17 -7.66 2.39 7.35
C PHE A 17 -6.30 1.75 7.69
N VAL A 18 -6.03 1.49 8.98
CA VAL A 18 -4.77 0.87 9.42
C VAL A 18 -4.56 -0.51 8.76
N ARG A 19 -5.63 -1.29 8.60
CA ARG A 19 -5.55 -2.59 7.92
C ARG A 19 -5.23 -2.45 6.44
N GLU A 20 -5.90 -1.52 5.76
CA GLU A 20 -5.70 -1.28 4.32
C GLU A 20 -4.27 -0.81 4.04
N GLU A 21 -3.77 0.17 4.80
CA GLU A 21 -2.37 0.64 4.72
C GLU A 21 -1.37 -0.48 5.00
N GLY A 22 -1.64 -1.33 6.00
CA GLY A 22 -0.77 -2.45 6.35
C GLY A 22 -0.66 -3.50 5.23
N ILE A 23 -1.78 -3.83 4.59
CA ILE A 23 -1.81 -4.74 3.42
C ILE A 23 -1.01 -4.13 2.27
N GLU A 24 -1.22 -2.84 2.01
CA GLU A 24 -0.57 -2.15 0.91
C GLU A 24 0.96 -2.08 1.10
N GLN A 25 1.42 -1.71 2.30
CA GLN A 25 2.84 -1.70 2.63
C GLN A 25 3.46 -3.10 2.52
N GLY A 26 2.75 -4.12 2.98
CA GLY A 26 3.17 -5.52 2.84
C GLY A 26 3.35 -5.93 1.38
N ASN A 27 2.41 -5.53 0.51
CA ASN A 27 2.48 -5.77 -0.92
C ASN A 27 3.64 -5.03 -1.58
N LEU A 28 3.87 -3.74 -1.26
CA LEU A 28 5.02 -2.98 -1.76
C LEU A 28 6.35 -3.64 -1.40
N THR A 29 6.50 -4.09 -0.15
CA THR A 29 7.68 -4.82 0.30
C THR A 29 7.85 -6.14 -0.45
N ALA A 30 6.76 -6.89 -0.65
CA ALA A 30 6.81 -8.14 -1.40
C ALA A 30 7.25 -7.90 -2.86
N ILE A 31 6.66 -6.90 -3.54
CA ILE A 31 7.03 -6.54 -4.92
C ILE A 31 8.52 -6.19 -5.01
N ARG A 32 9.01 -5.31 -4.13
CA ARG A 32 10.44 -4.92 -4.10
C ARG A 32 11.37 -6.11 -3.91
N ASN A 33 11.01 -7.02 -3.01
CA ASN A 33 11.80 -8.23 -2.75
C ASN A 33 11.83 -9.15 -3.96
N LEU A 34 10.71 -9.32 -4.66
CA LEU A 34 10.64 -10.11 -5.89
C LEU A 34 11.48 -9.48 -7.00
N MET A 35 11.34 -8.17 -7.21
CA MET A 35 12.17 -7.44 -8.19
C MET A 35 13.66 -7.59 -7.88
N LYS A 36 14.07 -7.44 -6.62
CA LYS A 36 15.48 -7.50 -6.21
C LYS A 36 16.07 -8.91 -6.28
N ASN A 37 15.33 -9.92 -5.85
CA ASN A 37 15.88 -11.28 -5.66
C ASN A 37 15.65 -12.19 -6.87
N MET A 38 14.62 -11.91 -7.67
CA MET A 38 14.24 -12.73 -8.83
C MET A 38 14.51 -12.02 -10.16
N ASP A 39 14.97 -10.76 -10.13
CA ASP A 39 15.15 -9.89 -11.29
C ASP A 39 13.86 -9.71 -12.12
N TRP A 40 12.72 -9.74 -11.43
CA TRP A 40 11.40 -9.57 -12.04
C TRP A 40 11.07 -8.10 -12.25
N SER A 41 10.30 -7.80 -13.30
CA SER A 41 9.62 -6.52 -13.43
C SER A 41 8.57 -6.34 -12.32
N ALA A 42 8.19 -5.08 -12.06
CA ALA A 42 7.12 -4.78 -11.11
C ALA A 42 5.81 -5.50 -11.47
N VAL A 43 5.49 -5.56 -12.77
CA VAL A 43 4.31 -6.27 -13.29
C VAL A 43 4.35 -7.77 -13.01
N GLU A 44 5.50 -8.42 -13.26
CA GLU A 44 5.67 -9.85 -12.96
C GLU A 44 5.52 -10.13 -11.46
N ALA A 45 6.10 -9.28 -10.62
CA ALA A 45 5.97 -9.38 -9.17
C ALA A 45 4.52 -9.20 -8.69
N MET A 46 3.81 -8.18 -9.19
CA MET A 46 2.40 -7.92 -8.86
C MET A 46 1.50 -9.07 -9.29
N LYS A 47 1.72 -9.62 -10.50
CA LYS A 47 1.02 -10.79 -11.00
C LYS A 47 1.28 -12.02 -10.14
N ALA A 48 2.54 -12.24 -9.71
CA ALA A 48 2.92 -13.39 -8.90
C ALA A 48 2.27 -13.42 -7.52
N ILE A 49 2.04 -12.25 -6.90
CA ILE A 49 1.37 -12.13 -5.60
C ILE A 49 -0.14 -11.86 -5.70
N GLY A 50 -0.70 -11.88 -6.91
CA GLY A 50 -2.14 -11.80 -7.14
C GLY A 50 -2.74 -10.41 -6.93
N ILE A 51 -1.98 -9.33 -7.16
CA ILE A 51 -2.56 -7.98 -7.16
C ILE A 51 -3.45 -7.81 -8.39
N PRO A 52 -4.70 -7.34 -8.24
CA PRO A 52 -5.59 -7.06 -9.35
C PRO A 52 -4.99 -6.04 -10.33
N GLU A 53 -5.16 -6.26 -11.64
CA GLU A 53 -4.59 -5.41 -12.70
C GLU A 53 -5.00 -3.95 -12.57
N GLU A 54 -6.20 -3.68 -12.06
CA GLU A 54 -6.73 -2.33 -11.85
C GLU A 54 -5.89 -1.53 -10.85
N LYS A 55 -5.14 -2.20 -9.98
CA LYS A 55 -4.27 -1.57 -8.98
C LYS A 55 -2.82 -1.44 -9.42
N TRP A 56 -2.42 -2.01 -10.57
CA TRP A 56 -1.00 -2.03 -10.96
C TRP A 56 -0.41 -0.64 -11.12
N GLN A 57 -1.14 0.28 -11.75
CA GLN A 57 -0.68 1.67 -11.91
C GLN A 57 -0.44 2.38 -10.57
N GLU A 58 -1.27 2.10 -9.56
CA GLU A 58 -1.12 2.66 -8.22
C GLU A 58 0.17 2.15 -7.57
N TYR A 59 0.40 0.84 -7.60
CA TYR A 59 1.61 0.23 -7.04
C TYR A 59 2.87 0.67 -7.79
N GLU A 60 2.84 0.78 -9.13
CA GLU A 60 3.98 1.30 -9.90
C GLU A 60 4.36 2.73 -9.50
N LYS A 61 3.35 3.59 -9.31
CA LYS A 61 3.59 4.96 -8.84
C LYS A 61 4.25 4.97 -7.46
N LYS A 62 3.70 4.20 -6.50
CA LYS A 62 4.21 4.13 -5.13
C LYS A 62 5.60 3.49 -5.03
N LEU A 63 5.92 2.56 -5.93
CA LEU A 63 7.25 1.98 -6.05
C LEU A 63 8.30 3.02 -6.43
N ASN A 64 7.95 3.96 -7.33
CA ASN A 64 8.82 5.04 -7.78
C ASN A 64 8.94 6.18 -6.75
N GLU A 65 7.87 6.49 -6.02
CA GLU A 65 7.86 7.54 -4.99
C GLU A 65 8.75 7.21 -3.78
N SER A 66 9.00 5.93 -3.48
CA SER A 66 9.87 5.54 -2.35
C SER A 66 11.36 5.45 -2.71
N GLN A 67 11.78 5.93 -3.89
CA GLN A 67 13.18 6.00 -4.30
C GLN A 67 13.81 7.40 -4.12
N GLU A 68 13.05 8.39 -3.62
CA GLU A 68 13.58 9.65 -3.04
C GLU A 68 13.87 9.49 -1.55
#